data_AF-A0A2I2KSK8-F1
#
_entry.id   AF-A0A2I2KSK8-F1
#
_cell.length_a   1.000
_cell.length_b   1.000
_cell.length_c   1.000
_cell.angle_alpha   90.00
_cell.angle_beta   90.00
_cell.angle_gamma   90.00
#
_symmetry.space_group_name_H-M   'P 1'
#
loop_
_entity.id
_entity.type
_entity.pdbx_description
1 polymer ?
#
loop_
_entity_poly.entity_id
_entity_poly.type
_entity_poly.pdbx_seq_one_letter_code
_entity_poly.pdbx_strand_id
1 'polypeptide(L)'
;MASGGRAVPFYCPYCGEEDIVPQPAPDGVAGSGHGHWACRSCRRAFRLSLTALAAATSTLADGPTSHDGPTSHDGPTSHDPTSHYEETS
;
A
#
# COMPACT_ATOMS: atom_id res chain seq x y z
N MET A 1 8.07 -2.24 26.10
CA MET A 1 7.55 -3.63 26.00
C MET A 1 6.08 -3.60 26.43
N ALA A 2 5.13 -3.55 25.49
CA ALA A 2 3.70 -3.54 25.84
C ALA A 2 3.27 -4.97 26.19
N SER A 3 2.99 -5.22 27.46
CA SER A 3 2.55 -6.49 28.02
C SER A 3 1.10 -6.79 27.62
N GLY A 4 0.90 -7.43 26.47
CA GLY A 4 -0.17 -8.40 26.20
C GLY A 4 -1.64 -7.97 26.43
N GLY A 5 -1.98 -6.69 26.38
CA GLY A 5 -3.37 -6.24 26.45
C GLY A 5 -4.16 -6.65 25.20
N ARG A 6 -5.41 -7.12 25.35
CA ARG A 6 -6.31 -7.29 24.20
C ARG A 6 -6.50 -5.93 23.52
N ALA A 7 -6.31 -5.86 22.21
CA ALA A 7 -6.70 -4.67 21.46
C ALA A 7 -8.23 -4.50 21.61
N VAL A 8 -8.66 -3.31 22.01
CA VAL A 8 -10.08 -2.96 22.12
C VAL A 8 -10.50 -2.31 20.81
N PRO A 9 -11.58 -2.77 20.16
CA PRO A 9 -12.18 -2.04 19.04
C PRO A 9 -12.73 -0.71 19.53
N PHE A 10 -12.43 0.38 18.83
CA PHE A 10 -12.88 1.71 19.25
C PHE A 10 -14.36 1.95 18.98
N TYR A 11 -14.95 1.40 17.91
CA TYR A 11 -16.33 1.68 17.50
C TYR A 11 -17.15 0.44 17.15
N CYS A 12 -18.43 0.45 17.53
CA CYS A 12 -19.37 -0.62 17.20
C CYS A 12 -19.64 -0.65 15.69
N PRO A 13 -19.44 -1.79 15.00
CA PRO A 13 -19.61 -1.87 13.54
C PRO A 13 -21.07 -1.69 13.08
N TYR A 14 -22.02 -1.67 14.02
CA TYR A 14 -23.44 -1.55 13.71
C TYR A 14 -24.04 -0.17 13.95
N CYS A 15 -23.56 0.57 14.96
CA CYS A 15 -24.14 1.87 15.33
C CYS A 15 -23.12 3.00 15.47
N GLY A 16 -21.82 2.72 15.38
CA GLY A 16 -20.77 3.73 15.50
C GLY A 16 -20.45 4.19 16.92
N GLU A 17 -21.14 3.68 17.94
CA GLU A 17 -20.89 4.03 19.34
C GLU A 17 -19.65 3.33 19.92
N GLU A 18 -19.01 3.96 20.91
CA GLU A 18 -17.77 3.48 21.56
C GLU A 18 -18.03 2.57 22.77
N ASP A 19 -19.29 2.40 23.19
CA ASP A 19 -19.67 1.61 24.36
C ASP A 19 -19.69 0.09 24.06
N ILE A 20 -18.50 -0.46 23.80
CA ILE A 20 -18.26 -1.88 23.50
C ILE A 20 -17.52 -2.55 24.66
N VAL A 21 -18.04 -3.70 25.10
CA VAL A 21 -17.48 -4.47 26.22
C VAL A 21 -17.14 -5.90 25.80
N PRO A 22 -16.02 -6.47 26.30
CA PRO A 22 -15.69 -7.86 26.06
C PRO A 22 -16.71 -8.76 26.76
N GLN A 23 -17.00 -9.93 26.18
CA GLN A 23 -17.91 -10.93 26.74
C GLN A 23 -17.19 -12.27 26.93
N PRO A 24 -17.62 -13.10 27.91
CA PRO A 24 -17.15 -14.48 28.01
C PRO A 24 -17.49 -15.27 26.74
N ALA A 25 -16.73 -16.31 26.43
CA ALA A 25 -17.17 -17.27 25.43
C ALA A 25 -18.44 -18.00 25.91
N PRO A 26 -19.24 -18.54 24.97
CA PRO A 26 -20.46 -19.28 25.30
C PRO A 26 -20.20 -20.55 26.13
N ASP A 27 -18.95 -21.05 26.19
CA ASP A 27 -18.53 -22.14 27.07
C ASP A 27 -18.28 -21.71 28.54
N GLY A 28 -18.45 -20.42 28.84
CA GLY A 28 -18.40 -19.87 30.20
C GLY A 28 -16.98 -19.66 30.75
N VAL A 29 -15.94 -19.98 29.98
CA VAL A 29 -14.56 -19.87 30.48
C VAL A 29 -14.06 -18.45 30.26
N ALA A 30 -14.05 -17.65 31.33
CA ALA A 30 -13.49 -16.31 31.33
C ALA A 30 -12.01 -16.36 30.91
N GLY A 31 -11.69 -15.75 29.77
CA GLY A 31 -10.34 -15.77 29.19
C GLY A 31 -10.10 -16.81 28.08
N SER A 32 -11.00 -17.80 27.90
CA SER A 32 -10.94 -18.73 26.75
C SER A 32 -11.73 -18.21 25.54
N GLY A 33 -12.63 -17.25 25.76
CA GLY A 33 -13.39 -16.59 24.70
C GLY A 33 -12.63 -15.49 23.98
N HIS A 34 -11.77 -15.87 23.05
CA HIS A 34 -11.10 -14.90 22.18
C HIS A 34 -12.14 -14.22 21.27
N GLY A 35 -12.24 -12.89 21.39
CA GLY A 35 -12.92 -12.04 20.44
C GLY A 35 -14.43 -11.85 20.60
N HIS A 36 -15.06 -12.24 21.71
CA HIS A 36 -16.49 -11.96 21.95
C HIS A 36 -16.70 -10.56 22.54
N TRP A 37 -17.64 -9.81 21.96
CA TRP A 37 -17.94 -8.42 22.33
C TRP A 37 -19.44 -8.13 22.29
N ALA A 38 -19.87 -7.13 23.06
CA ALA A 38 -21.22 -6.59 22.98
C ALA A 38 -21.19 -5.06 23.04
N CYS A 39 -22.07 -4.40 22.29
CA CYS A 39 -22.31 -2.96 22.40
C CYS A 39 -23.49 -2.70 23.34
N ARG A 40 -23.32 -1.85 24.35
CA ARG A 40 -24.41 -1.54 25.30
C ARG A 40 -25.45 -0.58 24.71
N SER A 41 -25.05 0.30 23.80
CA SER A 41 -25.96 1.27 23.17
C SER A 41 -27.00 0.57 22.27
N CYS A 42 -26.56 -0.24 21.30
CA CYS A 42 -27.47 -0.94 20.38
C CYS A 42 -27.78 -2.39 20.76
N ARG A 43 -27.23 -2.89 21.87
CA ARG A 43 -27.44 -4.25 22.43
C ARG A 43 -27.07 -5.42 21.53
N ARG A 44 -26.21 -5.21 20.54
CA ARG A 44 -25.74 -6.27 19.63
C ARG A 44 -24.48 -6.93 20.17
N ALA A 45 -24.44 -8.27 20.12
CA ALA A 45 -23.26 -9.07 20.40
C ALA A 45 -22.62 -9.55 19.09
N PHE A 46 -21.29 -9.62 19.05
CA PHE A 46 -20.52 -10.01 17.86
C PHE A 46 -19.18 -10.65 18.24
N ARG A 47 -18.54 -11.29 17.27
CA ARG A 47 -17.21 -11.91 17.42
C ARG A 47 -16.21 -11.33 16.43
N LEU A 48 -15.00 -11.07 16.91
CA LEU A 48 -13.85 -10.64 16.10
C LEU A 48 -12.81 -11.75 16.02
N SER A 49 -12.22 -11.89 14.84
CA SER A 49 -11.13 -12.81 14.56
C SER A 49 -10.05 -12.08 13.77
N LEU A 50 -8.78 -12.24 14.17
CA LEU A 50 -7.66 -11.87 13.31
C LEU A 50 -7.51 -12.95 12.23
N THR A 51 -7.69 -12.60 10.97
CA THR A 51 -7.55 -13.55 9.86
C THR A 51 -6.11 -13.64 9.38
N ALA A 52 -5.47 -12.50 9.12
CA ALA A 52 -4.07 -12.39 8.68
C ALA A 52 -3.56 -10.96 8.91
N LEU A 53 -2.24 -10.78 8.85
CA LEU A 53 -1.64 -9.45 8.70
C LEU A 53 -1.61 -9.09 7.22
N ALA A 54 -2.09 -7.90 6.86
CA ALA A 54 -1.98 -7.40 5.50
C ALA A 54 -0.52 -7.05 5.17
N ALA A 55 0.00 -7.53 4.04
CA ALA A 55 1.27 -7.10 3.50
C ALA A 55 1.08 -5.80 2.69
N ALA A 56 1.93 -4.80 2.89
CA ALA A 56 1.88 -3.58 2.10
C ALA A 56 2.39 -3.85 0.68
N THR A 57 1.51 -3.87 -0.32
CA THR A 57 1.90 -3.87 -1.73
C THR A 57 2.17 -2.43 -2.15
N SER A 58 3.44 -2.02 -2.13
CA SER A 58 3.84 -0.73 -2.73
C SER A 58 4.06 -0.94 -4.22
N THR A 59 2.98 -0.89 -5.02
CA THR A 59 3.10 -0.83 -6.48
C THR A 59 3.47 0.60 -6.86
N LEU A 60 4.77 0.90 -6.88
CA LEU A 60 5.25 2.02 -7.68
C LEU A 60 5.02 1.62 -9.14
N ALA A 61 4.12 2.33 -9.80
CA ALA A 61 3.85 2.14 -11.21
C ALA A 61 5.10 2.51 -12.02
N ASP A 62 5.82 1.53 -12.55
CA ASP A 62 6.69 1.72 -13.70
C ASP A 62 5.79 2.05 -14.91
N GLY A 63 5.61 3.34 -15.18
CA GLY A 63 5.04 3.79 -16.43
C GLY A 63 5.99 3.47 -17.58
N PRO A 64 5.50 3.03 -18.75
CA PRO A 64 6.38 2.77 -19.90
C PRO A 64 6.95 4.10 -20.40
N THR A 65 8.23 4.34 -20.19
CA THR A 65 8.95 5.38 -20.93
C THR A 65 9.05 4.93 -22.38
N SER A 66 8.15 5.41 -23.22
CA SER A 66 8.34 5.41 -24.67
C SER A 66 9.62 6.16 -25.00
N HIS A 67 10.59 5.48 -25.60
CA HIS A 67 11.65 6.13 -26.37
C HIS A 67 11.39 5.81 -27.83
N ASP A 68 10.63 6.70 -28.48
CA ASP A 68 10.68 6.85 -29.93
C ASP A 68 11.96 7.64 -30.26
N GLY A 69 12.84 7.04 -31.08
CA GLY A 69 14.14 7.59 -31.45
C GLY A 69 14.05 8.80 -32.38
N PRO A 70 15.20 9.28 -32.88
CA PRO A 70 15.49 8.90 -34.26
C PRO A 70 16.93 8.44 -34.52
N THR A 71 17.02 7.58 -35.52
CA THR A 71 18.18 6.95 -36.14
C THR A 71 19.22 7.96 -36.62
N SER A 72 20.50 7.77 -36.25
CA SER A 72 21.62 8.41 -36.93
C SER A 72 22.28 7.38 -37.85
N HIS A 73 22.18 7.63 -39.16
CA HIS A 73 22.80 6.82 -40.20
C HIS A 73 24.33 6.96 -40.16
N ASP A 74 25.00 5.81 -40.19
CA ASP A 74 26.43 5.69 -40.48
C ASP A 74 26.70 6.09 -41.93
N GLY A 75 27.71 6.94 -42.15
CA GLY A 75 28.18 7.32 -43.48
C GLY A 75 29.69 7.55 -43.45
N PRO A 76 30.49 6.81 -44.25
CA PRO A 76 31.94 6.88 -44.17
C PRO A 76 32.54 8.07 -44.93
N THR A 77 33.71 8.45 -44.43
CA THR A 77 34.75 9.40 -44.89
C THR A 77 34.84 9.67 -46.40
N SER A 78 35.19 10.91 -46.79
CA SER A 78 36.57 11.25 -47.24
C SER A 78 36.66 12.54 -48.08
N HIS A 79 37.83 13.18 -47.97
CA HIS A 79 38.54 14.07 -48.90
C HIS A 79 38.59 15.59 -48.62
N ASP A 80 39.72 15.99 -48.03
CA ASP A 80 40.49 17.19 -48.38
C ASP A 80 41.02 17.05 -49.82
N PRO A 81 40.88 18.11 -50.64
CA PRO A 81 42.07 18.65 -51.29
C PRO A 81 42.08 20.19 -51.31
N THR A 82 43.15 20.75 -50.74
CA THR A 82 43.93 21.90 -51.26
C THR A 82 43.21 23.20 -51.68
N SER A 83 43.45 24.24 -50.88
CA SER A 83 43.95 25.57 -51.24
C SER A 83 43.95 26.01 -52.72
N HIS A 84 43.38 27.21 -52.94
CA HIS A 84 43.77 28.30 -53.86
C HIS A 84 42.62 28.81 -54.74
N TYR A 85 42.10 30.00 -54.41
CA TYR A 85 42.16 31.16 -55.31
C TYR A 85 41.96 32.47 -54.51
N GLU A 86 42.84 33.43 -54.77
CA GLU A 86 42.71 34.86 -54.44
C GLU A 86 41.47 35.48 -55.11
N GLU A 87 41.00 36.64 -54.62
CA GLU A 87 40.92 37.90 -55.41
C GLU A 87 40.00 38.96 -54.76
N THR A 88 40.63 40.05 -54.29
CA THR A 88 40.25 41.47 -54.37
C THR A 88 38.77 41.92 -54.31
N SER A 89 38.43 42.66 -53.25
CA SER A 89 37.84 44.02 -53.32
C SER A 89 37.94 44.75 -51.99
#